data_AF-A0A4U8UZT4-F1
#
_entry.id   AF-A0A4U8UZT4-F1
#
_cell.length_a   1.000
_cell.length_b   1.000
_cell.length_c   1.000
_cell.angle_alpha   90.00
_cell.angle_beta   90.00
_cell.angle_gamma   90.00
#
_symmetry.space_group_name_H-M   'P 1'
#
loop_
_entity.id
_entity.type
_entity.pdbx_description
1 polymer ?
#
loop_
_entity_poly.entity_id
_entity_poly.type
_entity_poly.pdbx_seq_one_letter_code
_entity_poly.pdbx_strand_id
1 'polypeptide(L)'
;MCSILGRLSPRLADSPVRHAAAHCLHAAFELDRLHKGHTRYDCDVIFDVDHFINRLLLDDGGKLDKMRSRSAVQNIAKEIEQRLPHTQAPTYISVLFDMLNDRVSSSAAQLLTAILTDRGSSLHGEGEIFVSTMLEKMSIVHSCVQTYSDLLTAFIAFLNHQQTNVIDVFLRQPLPYSGIDHRRLASGGSRAIAVPIPCDRGLRPGTL
;
A
#
# COMPACT_ATOMS: atom_id res chain seq x y z
N MET A 1 14.68 9.57 -5.94
CA MET A 1 14.18 8.38 -6.65
C MET A 1 12.95 7.77 -5.99
N CYS A 2 12.96 7.41 -4.70
CA CYS A 2 11.89 6.60 -4.07
C CYS A 2 10.52 7.25 -4.03
N SER A 3 10.45 8.58 -3.87
CA SER A 3 9.18 9.30 -3.96
C SER A 3 8.56 9.22 -5.37
N ILE A 4 9.40 9.23 -6.41
CA ILE A 4 8.95 9.07 -7.80
C ILE A 4 8.46 7.63 -8.02
N LEU A 5 9.23 6.63 -7.58
CA LEU A 5 8.82 5.23 -7.66
C LEU A 5 7.49 4.98 -6.91
N GLY A 6 7.35 5.51 -5.70
CA GLY A 6 6.13 5.35 -4.89
C GLY A 6 4.89 5.97 -5.54
N ARG A 7 5.04 7.08 -6.27
CA ARG A 7 3.92 7.73 -6.98
C ARG A 7 3.58 7.09 -8.31
N LEU A 8 4.58 6.61 -9.06
CA LEU A 8 4.39 6.07 -10.41
C LEU A 8 4.02 4.59 -10.42
N SER A 9 4.55 3.78 -9.48
CA SER A 9 4.31 2.33 -9.47
C SER A 9 2.84 1.95 -9.35
N PRO A 10 2.03 2.57 -8.45
CA PRO A 10 0.60 2.29 -8.39
C PRO A 10 -0.16 2.69 -9.67
N ARG A 11 0.37 3.67 -10.44
CA ARG A 11 -0.26 4.19 -11.66
C ARG A 11 -0.21 3.23 -12.85
N LEU A 12 0.54 2.14 -12.74
CA LEU A 12 0.48 1.04 -13.71
C LEU A 12 -0.91 0.40 -13.80
N ALA A 13 -1.69 0.46 -12.72
CA ALA A 13 -3.07 -0.01 -12.74
C ALA A 13 -4.03 0.99 -13.39
N ASP A 14 -3.66 2.27 -13.48
CA ASP A 14 -4.53 3.36 -13.90
C ASP A 14 -4.60 3.47 -15.43
N SER A 15 -5.80 3.40 -16.01
CA SER A 15 -6.00 3.35 -17.47
C SER A 15 -5.38 4.52 -18.26
N PRO A 16 -5.53 5.81 -17.88
CA PRO A 16 -5.08 6.92 -18.72
C PRO A 16 -3.58 7.18 -18.70
N VAL A 17 -2.86 6.71 -17.66
CA VAL A 17 -1.45 7.07 -17.43
C VAL A 17 -0.51 5.87 -17.38
N ARG A 18 -1.02 4.64 -17.54
CA ARG A 18 -0.23 3.40 -17.40
C ARG A 18 1.01 3.33 -18.28
N HIS A 19 0.86 3.61 -19.57
CA HIS A 19 1.99 3.54 -20.50
C HIS A 19 3.05 4.59 -20.16
N ALA A 20 2.61 5.82 -19.89
CA ALA A 20 3.50 6.89 -19.44
C ALA A 20 4.20 6.52 -18.13
N ALA A 21 3.48 5.96 -17.16
CA ALA A 21 4.05 5.50 -15.90
C ALA A 21 5.11 4.40 -16.11
N ALA A 22 4.87 3.43 -17.00
CA ALA A 22 5.84 2.39 -17.33
C ALA A 22 7.14 2.95 -17.92
N HIS A 23 7.04 3.87 -18.89
CA HIS A 23 8.21 4.55 -19.45
C HIS A 23 8.94 5.40 -18.42
N CYS A 24 8.21 6.14 -17.57
CA CYS A 24 8.83 6.95 -16.52
C CYS A 24 9.51 6.09 -15.44
N LEU A 25 8.97 4.91 -15.11
CA LEU A 25 9.61 3.98 -14.19
C LEU A 25 10.92 3.44 -14.77
N HIS A 26 10.91 3.03 -16.04
CA HIS A 26 12.14 2.62 -16.71
C HIS A 26 13.19 3.72 -16.74
N ALA A 27 12.79 4.94 -17.14
CA ALA A 27 13.69 6.09 -17.13
C ALA A 27 14.23 6.38 -15.73
N ALA A 28 13.41 6.20 -14.68
CA ALA A 28 13.87 6.36 -13.30
C ALA A 28 14.92 5.32 -12.91
N PHE A 29 14.76 4.06 -13.32
CA PHE A 29 15.77 3.01 -13.11
C PHE A 29 17.03 3.23 -13.93
N GLU A 30 16.90 3.69 -15.18
CA GLU A 30 18.06 4.06 -16.01
C GLU A 30 18.86 5.20 -15.39
N LEU A 31 18.17 6.24 -14.90
CA LEU A 31 18.80 7.37 -14.24
C LEU A 31 19.51 6.95 -12.95
N ASP A 32 18.93 6.06 -12.15
CA ASP A 32 19.57 5.53 -10.95
C ASP A 32 20.80 4.69 -11.28
N ARG A 33 20.71 3.85 -12.31
CA ARG A 33 21.84 3.05 -12.80
C ARG A 33 22.99 3.96 -13.23
N LEU A 34 22.69 4.98 -14.03
CA LEU A 34 23.66 6.00 -14.46
C LEU A 34 24.25 6.77 -13.27
N HIS A 35 23.42 7.14 -12.30
CA HIS A 35 23.87 7.86 -11.11
C HIS A 35 24.83 7.03 -10.25
N LYS A 36 24.63 5.71 -10.18
CA LYS A 36 25.53 4.77 -9.49
C LYS A 36 26.84 4.51 -10.24
N GLY A 37 27.06 5.12 -11.40
CA GLY A 37 28.29 5.01 -12.19
C GLY A 37 28.41 3.72 -13.00
N HIS A 38 27.34 2.93 -13.11
CA HIS A 38 27.32 1.74 -13.96
C HIS A 38 27.36 2.18 -15.42
N THR A 39 28.29 1.59 -16.17
CA THR A 39 28.43 1.90 -17.60
C THR A 39 27.37 1.13 -18.40
N ARG A 40 27.11 1.52 -19.65
CA ARG A 40 26.16 0.81 -20.54
C ARG A 40 26.50 -0.68 -20.75
N TYR A 41 27.68 -1.12 -20.33
CA TYR A 41 28.19 -2.49 -20.47
C TYR A 41 27.94 -3.37 -19.23
N ASP A 42 27.50 -2.80 -18.10
CA ASP A 42 27.06 -3.62 -16.97
C ASP A 42 25.81 -4.41 -17.35
N CYS A 43 25.90 -5.73 -17.24
CA CYS A 43 24.86 -6.71 -17.61
C CYS A 43 23.63 -6.69 -16.68
N ASP A 44 23.48 -5.68 -15.84
CA ASP A 44 22.28 -5.44 -15.06
C ASP A 44 21.21 -4.88 -16.01
N VAL A 45 20.64 -5.78 -16.82
CA VAL A 45 19.59 -5.49 -17.78
C VAL A 45 18.38 -5.02 -17.00
N ILE A 46 18.08 -3.72 -17.11
CA ILE A 46 16.79 -3.16 -16.70
C ILE A 46 15.71 -3.89 -17.52
N PHE A 47 14.57 -4.20 -16.90
CA PHE A 47 13.50 -4.91 -17.59
C PHE A 47 13.11 -4.20 -18.90
N ASP A 48 12.87 -4.99 -19.96
CA ASP A 48 12.45 -4.46 -21.26
C ASP A 48 11.03 -3.86 -21.14
N VAL A 49 10.94 -2.54 -21.31
CA VAL A 49 9.69 -1.79 -21.21
C VAL A 49 8.70 -2.19 -22.28
N ASP A 50 9.17 -2.40 -23.51
CA ASP A 50 8.30 -2.72 -24.63
C ASP A 50 7.75 -4.13 -24.45
N HIS A 51 8.60 -5.07 -24.01
CA HIS A 51 8.12 -6.40 -23.60
C HIS A 51 7.13 -6.34 -22.43
N PHE A 52 7.43 -5.53 -21.40
CA PHE A 52 6.56 -5.36 -20.23
C PHE A 52 5.19 -4.78 -20.61
N ILE A 53 5.18 -3.72 -21.43
CA ILE A 53 3.97 -3.10 -21.95
C ILE A 53 3.18 -4.10 -22.78
N ASN A 54 3.84 -4.77 -23.73
CA ASN A 54 3.17 -5.67 -24.65
C ASN A 54 2.59 -6.92 -23.95
N ARG A 55 3.25 -7.40 -22.92
CA ARG A 55 2.86 -8.62 -22.19
C ARG A 55 1.83 -8.36 -21.10
N LEU A 56 1.97 -7.26 -20.36
CA LEU A 56 1.23 -7.05 -19.11
C LEU A 56 0.28 -5.86 -19.13
N LEU A 57 0.46 -4.90 -20.06
CA LEU A 57 -0.27 -3.63 -20.07
C LEU A 57 -1.15 -3.42 -21.31
N LEU A 58 -0.88 -4.12 -22.43
CA LEU A 58 -1.71 -4.09 -23.63
C LEU A 58 -3.02 -4.87 -23.43
N ASP A 59 -4.10 -4.24 -23.86
CA ASP A 59 -5.44 -4.82 -24.01
C ASP A 59 -6.08 -4.25 -25.28
N ASP A 60 -6.72 -5.09 -26.08
CA ASP A 60 -7.36 -4.70 -27.36
C ASP A 60 -8.60 -3.80 -27.16
N GLY A 61 -9.09 -3.64 -25.92
CA GLY A 61 -10.30 -2.89 -25.58
C GLY A 61 -10.12 -1.74 -24.58
N GLY A 62 -8.88 -1.41 -24.21
CA GLY A 62 -8.56 -0.31 -23.28
C GLY A 62 -8.87 -0.58 -21.80
N LYS A 63 -9.39 -1.76 -21.44
CA LYS A 63 -9.71 -2.16 -20.05
C LYS A 63 -8.80 -3.30 -19.62
N LEU A 64 -7.75 -2.95 -18.88
CA LEU A 64 -6.87 -3.96 -18.31
C LEU A 64 -7.61 -4.82 -17.30
N ASP A 65 -7.50 -6.13 -17.51
CA ASP A 65 -7.95 -7.12 -16.54
C ASP A 65 -7.28 -6.91 -15.17
N LYS A 66 -8.06 -7.10 -14.10
CA LYS A 66 -7.59 -6.94 -12.72
C LYS A 66 -6.43 -7.87 -12.41
N MET A 67 -6.43 -9.08 -12.97
CA MET A 67 -5.36 -10.05 -12.77
C MET A 67 -4.06 -9.59 -13.44
N ARG A 68 -4.13 -9.06 -14.67
CA ARG A 68 -2.97 -8.50 -15.37
C ARG A 68 -2.43 -7.26 -14.68
N SER A 69 -3.31 -6.37 -14.23
CA SER A 69 -2.95 -5.19 -13.43
C SER A 69 -2.18 -5.57 -12.17
N ARG A 70 -2.70 -6.56 -11.41
CA ARG A 70 -2.02 -7.08 -10.22
C ARG A 70 -0.67 -7.70 -10.56
N SER A 71 -0.59 -8.48 -11.64
CA SER A 71 0.67 -9.07 -12.11
C SER A 71 1.69 -8.00 -12.50
N ALA A 72 1.30 -6.95 -13.22
CA ALA A 72 2.16 -5.83 -13.58
C ALA A 72 2.73 -5.12 -12.33
N VAL A 73 1.87 -4.82 -11.36
CA VAL A 73 2.26 -4.20 -10.10
C VAL A 73 3.23 -5.10 -9.32
N GLN A 74 2.97 -6.41 -9.26
CA GLN A 74 3.85 -7.37 -8.59
C GLN A 74 5.22 -7.53 -9.25
N ASN A 75 5.28 -7.54 -10.59
CA ASN A 75 6.56 -7.61 -11.30
C ASN A 75 7.40 -6.37 -11.01
N ILE A 76 6.77 -5.18 -11.06
CA ILE A 76 7.48 -3.93 -10.74
C ILE A 76 7.86 -3.84 -9.26
N ALA A 77 7.04 -4.39 -8.35
CA ALA A 77 7.41 -4.49 -6.94
C ALA A 77 8.74 -5.22 -6.75
N LYS A 78 8.94 -6.35 -7.44
CA LYS A 78 10.19 -7.12 -7.41
C LYS A 78 11.37 -6.31 -7.96
N GLU A 79 11.18 -5.60 -9.07
CA GLU A 79 12.24 -4.75 -9.65
C GLU A 79 12.64 -3.61 -8.70
N ILE A 80 11.65 -3.02 -7.99
CA ILE A 80 11.90 -2.01 -6.96
C ILE A 80 12.64 -2.63 -5.79
N GLU A 81 12.19 -3.77 -5.27
CA GLU A 81 12.81 -4.47 -4.14
C GLU A 81 14.27 -4.84 -4.41
N GLN A 82 14.63 -5.23 -5.64
CA GLN A 82 16.01 -5.53 -5.97
C GLN A 82 16.93 -4.31 -5.97
N ARG A 83 16.40 -3.10 -6.21
CA ARG A 83 17.20 -1.90 -6.49
C ARG A 83 17.06 -0.80 -5.44
N LEU A 84 16.02 -0.85 -4.62
CA LEU A 84 15.71 0.14 -3.60
C LEU A 84 16.70 0.05 -2.43
N PRO A 85 17.48 1.11 -2.13
CA PRO A 85 18.36 1.12 -0.96
C PRO A 85 17.58 1.00 0.35
N HIS A 86 18.11 0.29 1.34
CA HIS A 86 17.46 0.09 2.65
C HIS A 86 17.11 1.42 3.33
N THR A 87 17.99 2.42 3.26
CA THR A 87 17.78 3.75 3.85
C THR A 87 16.61 4.53 3.25
N GLN A 88 16.15 4.15 2.04
CA GLN A 88 15.08 4.84 1.33
C GLN A 88 13.74 4.09 1.37
N ALA A 89 13.71 2.87 1.92
CA ALA A 89 12.49 2.07 2.08
C ALA A 89 11.42 2.78 2.93
N PRO A 90 11.76 3.44 4.05
CA PRO A 90 10.76 4.16 4.83
C PRO A 90 10.06 5.28 4.04
N THR A 91 10.83 6.09 3.31
CA THR A 91 10.29 7.15 2.45
C THR A 91 9.39 6.60 1.34
N TYR A 92 9.75 5.46 0.75
CA TYR A 92 8.91 4.79 -0.25
C TYR A 92 7.57 4.37 0.36
N ILE A 93 7.58 3.76 1.55
CA ILE A 93 6.39 3.33 2.28
C ILE A 93 5.49 4.52 2.64
N SER A 94 6.06 5.62 3.15
CA SER A 94 5.30 6.85 3.46
C SER A 94 4.56 7.38 2.23
N VAL A 95 5.22 7.40 1.07
CA VAL A 95 4.58 7.84 -0.18
C VAL A 95 3.47 6.88 -0.60
N LEU A 96 3.63 5.57 -0.43
CA LEU A 96 2.57 4.62 -0.71
C LEU A 96 1.34 4.81 0.20
N PHE A 97 1.54 5.17 1.48
CA PHE A 97 0.43 5.53 2.37
C PHE A 97 -0.35 6.76 1.89
N ASP A 98 0.31 7.73 1.27
CA ASP A 98 -0.38 8.88 0.66
C ASP A 98 -1.22 8.44 -0.55
N MET A 99 -0.72 7.49 -1.35
CA MET A 99 -1.41 6.96 -2.53
C MET A 99 -2.64 6.10 -2.19
N LEU A 100 -2.84 5.68 -0.93
CA LEU A 100 -4.04 4.96 -0.49
C LEU A 100 -5.32 5.80 -0.56
N ASN A 101 -5.22 7.13 -0.61
CA ASN A 101 -6.36 8.03 -0.76
C ASN A 101 -6.70 8.32 -2.23
N ASP A 102 -5.94 7.76 -3.18
CA ASP A 102 -6.08 8.00 -4.61
C ASP A 102 -6.91 6.90 -5.31
N ARG A 103 -7.19 7.08 -6.60
CA ARG A 103 -7.84 6.09 -7.48
C ARG A 103 -7.04 4.79 -7.63
N VAL A 104 -5.75 4.80 -7.29
CA VAL A 104 -4.82 3.66 -7.36
C VAL A 104 -4.55 3.03 -6.00
N SER A 105 -5.45 3.23 -5.05
CA SER A 105 -5.29 2.81 -3.66
C SER A 105 -5.08 1.29 -3.49
N SER A 106 -5.78 0.45 -4.25
CA SER A 106 -5.59 -1.01 -4.23
C SER A 106 -4.19 -1.40 -4.68
N SER A 107 -3.67 -0.81 -5.76
CA SER A 107 -2.30 -1.06 -6.23
C SER A 107 -1.24 -0.55 -5.27
N ALA A 108 -1.48 0.59 -4.62
CA ALA A 108 -0.61 1.08 -3.56
C ALA A 108 -0.56 0.12 -2.36
N ALA A 109 -1.70 -0.43 -1.94
CA ALA A 109 -1.77 -1.45 -0.89
C ALA A 109 -1.06 -2.76 -1.27
N GLN A 110 -1.13 -3.16 -2.54
CA GLN A 110 -0.39 -4.33 -3.06
C GLN A 110 1.13 -4.10 -3.02
N LEU A 111 1.59 -2.90 -3.37
CA LEU A 111 3.02 -2.53 -3.27
C LEU A 111 3.49 -2.45 -1.82
N LEU A 112 2.65 -1.93 -0.91
CA LEU A 112 2.90 -1.99 0.53
C LEU A 112 3.05 -3.43 1.02
N THR A 113 2.18 -4.33 0.56
CA THR A 113 2.28 -5.74 0.92
C THR A 113 3.63 -6.33 0.49
N ALA A 114 4.05 -6.07 -0.75
CA ALA A 114 5.31 -6.60 -1.27
C ALA A 114 6.52 -6.14 -0.43
N ILE A 115 6.68 -4.83 -0.26
CA ILE A 115 7.84 -4.27 0.45
C ILE A 115 7.87 -4.66 1.94
N LEU A 116 6.71 -4.77 2.58
CA LEU A 116 6.63 -5.14 4.00
C LEU A 116 6.83 -6.64 4.21
N THR A 117 6.47 -7.48 3.22
CA THR A 117 6.75 -8.91 3.25
C THR A 117 8.25 -9.17 3.19
N ASP A 118 8.97 -8.46 2.33
CA ASP A 118 10.42 -8.65 2.16
C ASP A 118 11.24 -7.96 3.26
N ARG A 119 10.86 -6.74 3.64
CA ARG A 119 11.72 -5.85 4.47
C ARG A 119 11.17 -5.51 5.84
N GLY A 120 10.03 -6.06 6.24
CA GLY A 120 9.36 -5.73 7.50
C GLY A 120 10.25 -5.87 8.74
N SER A 121 11.16 -6.84 8.77
CA SER A 121 12.10 -7.07 9.88
C SER A 121 13.10 -5.92 10.06
N SER A 122 13.50 -5.26 8.96
CA SER A 122 14.49 -4.17 8.98
C SER A 122 13.91 -2.81 9.39
N LEU A 123 12.59 -2.68 9.45
CA LEU A 123 11.88 -1.41 9.67
C LEU A 123 11.50 -1.17 11.15
N HIS A 124 12.22 -1.78 12.09
CA HIS A 124 11.88 -1.71 13.51
C HIS A 124 11.82 -0.26 14.04
N GLY A 125 12.74 0.61 13.61
CA GLY A 125 12.82 2.01 14.06
C GLY A 125 11.63 2.89 13.68
N GLU A 126 10.91 2.56 12.61
CA GLU A 126 9.71 3.29 12.17
C GLU A 126 8.42 2.45 12.32
N GLY A 127 8.52 1.27 12.93
CA GLY A 127 7.43 0.31 12.97
C GLY A 127 6.18 0.82 13.68
N GLU A 128 6.34 1.52 14.81
CA GLU A 128 5.21 2.15 15.52
C GLU A 128 4.49 3.20 14.67
N ILE A 129 5.26 4.00 13.91
CA ILE A 129 4.70 5.02 13.00
C ILE A 129 3.90 4.33 11.90
N PHE A 130 4.46 3.30 11.25
CA PHE A 130 3.77 2.60 10.17
C PHE A 130 2.50 1.88 10.64
N VAL A 131 2.52 1.25 11.81
CA VAL A 131 1.32 0.61 12.39
C VAL A 131 0.25 1.66 12.66
N SER A 132 0.61 2.77 13.29
CA SER A 132 -0.34 3.86 13.58
C SER A 132 -0.94 4.43 12.29
N THR A 133 -0.11 4.69 11.28
CA THR A 133 -0.56 5.17 9.97
C THR A 133 -1.43 4.15 9.25
N MET A 134 -1.12 2.85 9.32
CA MET A 134 -1.97 1.81 8.73
C MET A 134 -3.36 1.78 9.36
N LEU A 135 -3.45 1.82 10.69
CA LEU A 135 -4.73 1.84 11.39
C LEU A 135 -5.56 3.08 11.04
N GLU A 136 -4.91 4.25 10.97
CA GLU A 136 -5.53 5.49 10.51
C GLU A 136 -6.07 5.35 9.08
N LYS A 137 -5.25 4.88 8.13
CA LYS A 137 -5.65 4.71 6.73
C LYS A 137 -6.74 3.66 6.55
N MET A 138 -6.73 2.58 7.33
CA MET A 138 -7.80 1.57 7.33
C MET A 138 -9.15 2.18 7.73
N SER A 139 -9.16 3.13 8.69
CA SER A 139 -10.38 3.85 9.07
C SER A 139 -10.91 4.78 7.96
N ILE A 140 -10.06 5.23 7.04
CA ILE A 140 -10.43 6.11 5.92
C ILE A 140 -10.94 5.27 4.73
N VAL A 141 -10.27 4.17 4.45
CA VAL A 141 -10.46 3.36 3.23
C VAL A 141 -11.52 2.26 3.40
N HIS A 142 -12.15 2.15 4.58
CA HIS A 142 -13.16 1.13 4.91
C HIS A 142 -14.34 1.04 3.91
N SER A 143 -14.62 2.10 3.15
CA SER A 143 -15.67 2.11 2.12
C SER A 143 -15.31 1.30 0.86
N CYS A 144 -14.03 1.11 0.58
CA CYS A 144 -13.54 0.31 -0.55
C CYS A 144 -13.04 -1.06 -0.06
N VAL A 145 -13.91 -2.07 -0.15
CA VAL A 145 -13.63 -3.43 0.35
C VAL A 145 -12.33 -4.02 -0.23
N GLN A 146 -12.06 -3.79 -1.52
CA GLN A 146 -10.84 -4.30 -2.15
C GLN A 146 -9.59 -3.70 -1.54
N THR A 147 -9.52 -2.36 -1.45
CA THR A 147 -8.36 -1.69 -0.90
C THR A 147 -8.20 -1.98 0.60
N TYR A 148 -9.31 -2.08 1.34
CA TYR A 148 -9.28 -2.48 2.74
C TYR A 148 -8.69 -3.89 2.91
N SER A 149 -9.11 -4.85 2.09
CA SER A 149 -8.57 -6.22 2.09
C SER A 149 -7.08 -6.28 1.72
N ASP A 150 -6.68 -5.53 0.68
CA ASP A 150 -5.28 -5.44 0.26
C ASP A 150 -4.41 -4.79 1.36
N LEU A 151 -4.92 -3.75 2.03
CA LEU A 151 -4.21 -3.08 3.12
C LEU A 151 -4.13 -3.95 4.38
N LEU A 152 -5.20 -4.71 4.69
CA LEU A 152 -5.18 -5.70 5.77
C LEU A 152 -4.13 -6.79 5.49
N THR A 153 -3.99 -7.20 4.23
CA THR A 153 -2.94 -8.15 3.83
C THR A 153 -1.55 -7.57 4.07
N ALA A 154 -1.33 -6.29 3.72
CA ALA A 154 -0.07 -5.59 4.02
C ALA A 154 0.20 -5.50 5.53
N PHE A 155 -0.85 -5.24 6.32
CA PHE A 155 -0.77 -5.20 7.78
C PHE A 155 -0.38 -6.55 8.38
N ILE A 156 -1.01 -7.64 7.92
CA ILE A 156 -0.67 -9.01 8.35
C ILE A 156 0.78 -9.35 7.98
N ALA A 157 1.23 -8.97 6.79
CA ALA A 157 2.62 -9.16 6.37
C ALA A 157 3.59 -8.44 7.32
N PHE A 158 3.27 -7.21 7.73
CA PHE A 158 4.08 -6.47 8.69
C PHE A 158 4.02 -7.04 10.11
N LEU A 159 2.83 -7.49 10.55
CA LEU A 159 2.63 -8.17 11.84
C LEU A 159 3.56 -9.37 11.98
N ASN A 160 3.71 -10.17 10.92
CA ASN A 160 4.60 -11.35 10.95
C ASN A 160 6.06 -11.00 11.24
N HIS A 161 6.49 -9.76 10.98
CA HIS A 161 7.85 -9.29 11.25
C HIS A 161 7.98 -8.50 12.55
N GLN A 162 6.95 -7.74 12.94
CA GLN A 162 7.02 -6.74 14.01
C GLN A 162 5.86 -6.91 15.02
N GLN A 163 5.61 -8.15 15.48
CA GLN A 163 4.51 -8.48 16.39
C GLN A 163 4.51 -7.59 17.66
N THR A 164 5.67 -7.40 18.28
CA THR A 164 5.80 -6.59 19.50
C THR A 164 5.38 -5.14 19.29
N ASN A 165 5.86 -4.51 18.22
CA ASN A 165 5.48 -3.13 17.90
C ASN A 165 3.98 -3.01 17.66
N VAL A 166 3.38 -3.97 16.96
CA VAL A 166 1.94 -3.98 16.70
C VAL A 166 1.14 -4.11 18.00
N ILE A 167 1.51 -5.05 18.87
CA ILE A 167 0.88 -5.25 20.17
C ILE A 167 1.00 -3.98 21.02
N ASP A 168 2.18 -3.36 21.07
CA ASP A 168 2.40 -2.13 21.83
C ASP A 168 1.50 -0.99 21.35
N VAL A 169 1.37 -0.79 20.02
CA VAL A 169 0.45 0.22 19.48
C VAL A 169 -0.98 -0.09 19.85
N PHE A 170 -1.43 -1.36 19.74
CA PHE A 170 -2.79 -1.75 20.12
C PHE A 170 -3.08 -1.54 21.61
N LEU A 171 -2.14 -1.86 22.49
CA LEU A 171 -2.30 -1.67 23.94
C LEU A 171 -2.36 -0.19 24.33
N ARG A 172 -1.77 0.70 23.51
CA ARG A 172 -1.83 2.16 23.69
C ARG A 172 -3.08 2.80 23.08
N GLN A 173 -3.85 2.08 22.26
CA GLN A 173 -5.08 2.62 21.69
C GLN A 173 -6.10 2.93 22.80
N PRO A 174 -6.81 4.06 22.71
CA PRO A 174 -7.87 4.36 23.66
C PRO A 174 -8.95 3.27 23.59
N LEU A 175 -9.38 2.78 24.76
CA LEU A 175 -10.42 1.77 24.82
C LEU A 175 -11.71 2.32 24.18
N PRO A 176 -12.46 1.51 23.42
CA PRO A 176 -13.66 1.95 22.70
C PRO A 176 -14.78 2.52 23.59
N TYR A 177 -14.65 2.42 24.92
CA TYR A 177 -15.61 2.95 25.90
C TYR A 177 -14.98 3.85 26.99
N SER A 178 -13.66 4.14 26.94
CA SER A 178 -13.07 5.06 27.92
C SER A 178 -13.45 6.53 27.68
N GLY A 179 -14.08 6.81 26.53
CA GLY A 179 -14.68 8.08 26.16
C GLY A 179 -16.16 8.21 26.50
N ILE A 180 -16.67 7.55 27.55
CA ILE A 180 -17.81 8.12 28.28
C ILE A 180 -17.28 9.35 29.00
N ASP A 181 -17.04 10.40 28.22
CA ASP A 181 -16.76 11.73 28.68
C ASP A 181 -17.95 12.18 29.54
N HIS A 182 -17.76 12.23 30.86
CA HIS A 182 -18.57 13.09 31.73
C HIS A 182 -18.47 14.58 31.32
N ARG A 183 -17.67 14.92 30.30
CA ARG A 183 -17.59 16.24 29.65
C ARG A 183 -18.54 16.43 28.44
N ARG A 184 -19.18 15.37 27.90
CA ARG A 184 -20.08 15.48 26.73
C ARG A 184 -21.52 15.89 27.05
N LEU A 185 -21.84 16.20 28.31
CA LEU A 185 -23.11 16.85 28.65
C LEU A 185 -23.05 18.39 28.59
N ALA A 186 -21.89 19.01 28.32
CA ALA A 186 -21.74 20.46 28.43
C ALA A 186 -21.51 21.24 27.12
N SER A 187 -21.19 20.62 25.99
CA SER A 187 -21.09 21.36 24.73
C SER A 187 -21.29 20.46 23.52
N GLY A 188 -22.35 20.76 22.75
CA GLY A 188 -22.62 20.13 21.47
C GLY A 188 -21.51 20.38 20.45
N GLY A 189 -21.30 19.41 19.57
CA GLY A 189 -20.47 19.58 18.38
C GLY A 189 -19.61 18.36 18.04
N SER A 190 -20.05 17.65 17.00
CA SER A 190 -19.23 16.88 16.04
C SER A 190 -18.75 15.45 16.38
N ARG A 191 -19.42 14.52 15.66
CA ARG A 191 -18.93 13.31 14.96
C ARG A 191 -17.88 12.45 15.68
N ALA A 192 -18.37 11.45 16.41
CA ALA A 192 -17.62 10.21 16.62
C ALA A 192 -17.60 9.40 15.32
N ILE A 193 -16.40 9.05 14.84
CA ILE A 193 -16.22 7.98 13.85
C ILE A 193 -16.37 6.67 14.63
N ALA A 194 -17.61 6.18 14.72
CA ALA A 194 -17.85 4.80 15.07
C ALA A 194 -17.62 3.97 13.81
N VAL A 195 -16.55 3.19 13.76
CA VAL A 195 -16.43 2.12 12.77
C VAL A 195 -17.43 1.04 13.20
N PRO A 196 -18.51 0.78 12.45
CA PRO A 196 -19.43 -0.29 12.81
C PRO A 196 -18.79 -1.61 12.43
N ILE A 197 -18.45 -2.42 13.42
CA ILE A 197 -18.24 -3.86 13.22
C ILE A 197 -19.64 -4.45 12.90
N PRO A 198 -19.86 -5.09 11.74
CA PRO A 198 -21.13 -5.71 11.45
C PRO A 198 -21.30 -6.95 12.34
N CYS A 199 -22.01 -6.81 13.46
CA CYS A 199 -22.54 -7.94 14.20
C CYS A 199 -23.68 -8.57 13.39
N ASP A 200 -23.43 -9.75 12.87
CA ASP A 200 -24.40 -10.66 12.27
C ASP A 200 -25.55 -10.92 13.28
N ARG A 201 -26.80 -10.63 12.88
CA ARG A 201 -28.01 -10.95 13.65
C ARG A 201 -29.08 -11.46 12.71
N GLY A 202 -29.45 -12.73 12.89
CA GLY A 202 -30.61 -13.27 12.19
C GLY A 202 -31.03 -14.71 12.47
N LEU A 203 -30.70 -15.31 13.63
CA LEU A 203 -31.44 -16.51 14.08
C LEU A 203 -32.91 -16.10 14.34
N ARG A 204 -33.84 -16.62 13.55
CA ARG A 204 -35.29 -16.52 13.80
C ARG A 204 -35.72 -17.63 14.78
N PRO A 205 -36.34 -17.32 15.93
CA PRO A 205 -37.11 -18.29 16.70
C PRO A 205 -38.54 -18.41 16.14
N GLY A 206 -39.09 -19.62 16.23
CA GLY A 206 -40.29 -20.07 15.54
C GLY A 206 -41.61 -19.44 15.98
N THR A 207 -42.57 -19.52 15.06
CA THR A 207 -44.00 -19.25 15.23
C THR A 207 -44.74 -20.53 15.61
N LEU A 208 -45.35 -20.53 16.80
CA LEU A 208 -46.66 -21.13 17.07
C LEU A 208 -47.68 -19.98 17.07
#